data_AF-A0A9R0SCC5-F1
#
_entry.id   AF-A0A9R0SCC5-F1
#
_cell.length_a   1.000
_cell.length_b   1.000
_cell.length_c   1.000
_cell.angle_alpha   90.00
_cell.angle_beta   90.00
_cell.angle_gamma   90.00
#
_symmetry.space_group_name_H-M   'P 1'
#
loop_
_entity.id
_entity.type
_entity.pdbx_description
1 polymer ?
#
loop_
_entity_poly.entity_id
_entity_poly.type
_entity_poly.pdbx_seq_one_letter_code
_entity_poly.pdbx_strand_id
1 'polypeptide(L)'
;MEVDAAYPAAATGDELRRLLTATLSADKASVDAATAGLDRISAAGDPSFPIALLAVAAGDGDQGTRIAAATYLKNFVRRNREGGLSSSDLYREFRDQLAQALLRVEPAILRVLIEVFGQVVEKDFVKENSWPQLVPQLKLVIQSSDAISPGQHPEWKTINALTVLQAILRPFQYFLNPKVVKEPVPEQLEQIAAEILVPLQVTFHHFADKVLLPQDGNKLAYEQLLLITCKCMYFTVRSYMPSGVKQILPSLCKDMFRVLDSLDFNSPPEDSATARLKIAKRCLIIFCTLVTRHRKHADNQMLHIVNCVIRISKQSIHLSKLNSLSDRIFSLTFDVISRVLETGPGWRLVSPHFSSLMDSAIFPALALNEKDIADWEEDTDEYMRKNLPSELDDISGWAEDLFTARKSAINLLGVLALSRPTRCICSFQTQEG
;
A
#
# COMPACT_ATOMS: atom_id res chain seq x y z
N MET A 1 -51.56 -3.66 -37.30
CA MET A 1 -50.80 -2.43 -37.61
C MET A 1 -49.54 -2.51 -36.78
N GLU A 2 -48.59 -3.29 -37.31
CA GLU A 2 -47.25 -3.45 -36.76
C GLU A 2 -46.49 -2.14 -36.97
N VAL A 3 -45.89 -1.64 -35.90
CA VAL A 3 -44.78 -0.70 -35.99
C VAL A 3 -43.63 -1.38 -35.26
N ASP A 4 -42.82 -2.07 -36.04
CA ASP A 4 -41.51 -2.58 -35.65
C ASP A 4 -40.64 -1.39 -35.23
N ALA A 5 -40.51 -1.20 -33.92
CA ALA A 5 -39.42 -0.42 -33.35
C ALA A 5 -38.23 -1.37 -33.16
N ALA A 6 -37.45 -1.54 -34.21
CA ALA A 6 -36.17 -2.22 -34.16
C ALA A 6 -35.27 -1.56 -33.11
N TYR A 7 -35.01 -2.26 -32.01
CA TYR A 7 -33.98 -1.91 -31.03
C TYR A 7 -32.58 -2.14 -31.64
N PRO A 8 -31.71 -1.13 -31.77
CA PRO A 8 -30.31 -1.35 -32.15
C PRO A 8 -29.47 -1.57 -30.88
N ALA A 9 -29.68 -2.67 -30.16
CA ALA A 9 -28.95 -2.95 -28.92
C ALA A 9 -27.69 -3.82 -29.12
N ALA A 10 -27.60 -4.57 -30.22
CA ALA A 10 -26.44 -5.44 -30.50
C ALA A 10 -25.30 -4.73 -31.25
N ALA A 11 -25.61 -3.69 -32.04
CA ALA A 11 -24.65 -3.04 -32.94
C ALA A 11 -23.64 -2.11 -32.23
N THR A 12 -23.98 -1.58 -31.05
CA THR A 12 -23.13 -0.64 -30.30
C THR A 12 -21.98 -1.32 -29.55
N GLY A 13 -22.19 -2.53 -29.03
CA GLY A 13 -21.16 -3.30 -28.32
C GLY A 13 -20.04 -3.79 -29.24
N ASP A 14 -20.40 -4.29 -30.42
CA ASP A 14 -19.44 -4.80 -31.41
C ASP A 14 -18.64 -3.67 -32.06
N GLU A 15 -19.29 -2.54 -32.37
CA GLU A 15 -18.60 -1.35 -32.87
C GLU A 15 -17.62 -0.77 -31.84
N LEU A 16 -18.04 -0.71 -30.57
CA LEU A 16 -17.18 -0.26 -29.47
C LEU A 16 -15.94 -1.16 -29.34
N ARG A 17 -16.11 -2.48 -29.37
CA ARG A 17 -15.00 -3.44 -29.34
C ARG A 17 -14.07 -3.24 -30.54
N ARG A 18 -14.61 -3.11 -31.75
CA ARG A 18 -13.84 -2.89 -32.98
C ARG A 18 -12.97 -1.64 -32.89
N LEU A 19 -13.54 -0.52 -32.43
CA LEU A 19 -12.81 0.73 -32.24
C LEU A 19 -11.71 0.57 -31.18
N LEU A 20 -12.01 -0.04 -30.03
CA LEU A 20 -11.04 -0.28 -28.98
C LEU A 20 -9.88 -1.17 -29.45
N THR A 21 -10.15 -2.25 -30.18
CA THR A 21 -9.10 -3.10 -30.77
C THR A 21 -8.25 -2.32 -31.77
N ALA A 22 -8.85 -1.45 -32.59
CA ALA A 22 -8.13 -0.63 -33.55
C ALA A 22 -7.19 0.40 -32.89
N THR A 23 -7.41 0.78 -31.62
CA THR A 23 -6.47 1.63 -30.86
C THR A 23 -5.16 0.93 -30.50
N LEU A 24 -5.08 -0.39 -30.67
CA LEU A 24 -3.88 -1.20 -30.40
C LEU A 24 -3.07 -1.45 -31.68
N SER A 25 -3.51 -0.91 -32.83
CA SER A 25 -2.82 -1.07 -34.11
C SER A 25 -1.44 -0.40 -34.09
N ALA A 26 -0.49 -0.97 -34.84
CA ALA A 26 0.80 -0.33 -35.10
C ALA A 26 0.69 0.86 -36.09
N ASP A 27 -0.40 0.93 -36.85
CA ASP A 27 -0.65 2.04 -37.79
C ASP A 27 -1.28 3.25 -37.07
N LYS A 28 -0.56 4.38 -37.12
CA LYS A 28 -0.99 5.63 -36.49
C LYS A 28 -2.32 6.14 -37.08
N ALA A 29 -2.54 6.00 -38.39
CA ALA A 29 -3.78 6.49 -39.00
C ALA A 29 -5.01 5.72 -38.48
N SER A 30 -4.90 4.40 -38.33
CA SER A 30 -5.89 3.55 -37.68
C SER A 30 -6.15 3.95 -36.22
N VAL A 31 -5.10 4.23 -35.45
CA VAL A 31 -5.23 4.64 -34.03
C VAL A 31 -5.94 6.00 -33.92
N ASP A 32 -5.57 6.96 -34.75
CA ASP A 32 -6.17 8.30 -34.78
C ASP A 32 -7.66 8.22 -35.20
N ALA A 33 -7.98 7.43 -36.22
CA ALA A 33 -9.35 7.21 -36.68
C ALA A 33 -10.23 6.51 -35.62
N ALA A 34 -9.68 5.50 -34.94
CA ALA A 34 -10.37 4.78 -33.87
C ALA A 34 -10.62 5.68 -32.65
N THR A 35 -9.63 6.46 -32.25
CA THR A 35 -9.74 7.43 -31.14
C THR A 35 -10.79 8.49 -31.46
N ALA A 36 -10.79 9.05 -32.68
CA ALA A 36 -11.82 9.98 -33.12
C ALA A 36 -13.22 9.34 -33.14
N GLY A 37 -13.31 8.04 -33.47
CA GLY A 37 -14.55 7.27 -33.39
C GLY A 37 -15.09 7.16 -31.95
N LEU A 38 -14.23 6.79 -31.01
CA LEU A 38 -14.58 6.70 -29.58
C LEU A 38 -14.98 8.06 -29.01
N ASP A 39 -14.27 9.12 -29.39
CA ASP A 39 -14.59 10.48 -28.94
C ASP A 39 -15.94 10.96 -29.50
N ARG A 40 -16.30 10.58 -30.74
CA ARG A 40 -17.65 10.83 -31.28
C ARG A 40 -18.75 10.10 -30.49
N ILE A 41 -18.53 8.84 -30.12
CA ILE A 41 -19.49 8.08 -29.30
C ILE A 41 -19.61 8.71 -27.91
N SER A 42 -18.47 9.07 -27.29
CA SER A 42 -18.45 9.78 -26.01
C SER A 42 -19.18 11.12 -26.08
N ALA A 43 -19.00 11.88 -27.16
CA ALA A 43 -19.63 13.19 -27.36
C ALA A 43 -21.15 13.11 -27.62
N ALA A 44 -21.66 11.95 -28.04
CA ALA A 44 -23.09 11.72 -28.18
C ALA A 44 -23.85 11.78 -26.85
N GLY A 45 -23.13 11.71 -25.71
CA GLY A 45 -23.70 11.95 -24.39
C GLY A 45 -24.59 10.80 -23.88
N ASP A 46 -24.45 9.60 -24.44
CA ASP A 46 -25.21 8.42 -24.00
C ASP A 46 -24.82 8.04 -22.55
N PRO A 47 -25.75 8.11 -21.58
CA PRO A 47 -25.45 7.78 -20.19
C PRO A 47 -25.10 6.30 -19.97
N SER A 48 -25.39 5.41 -20.92
CA SER A 48 -25.03 3.99 -20.87
C SER A 48 -23.58 3.70 -21.32
N PHE A 49 -22.89 4.68 -21.92
CA PHE A 49 -21.55 4.51 -22.47
C PHE A 49 -20.50 4.00 -21.45
N PRO A 50 -20.45 4.49 -20.19
CA PRO A 50 -19.53 3.94 -19.18
C PRO A 50 -19.83 2.49 -18.81
N ILE A 51 -21.11 2.11 -18.81
CA ILE A 51 -21.56 0.73 -18.56
C ILE A 51 -21.11 -0.15 -19.71
N ALA A 52 -21.26 0.30 -20.96
CA ALA A 52 -20.79 -0.43 -22.15
C ALA A 52 -19.27 -0.63 -22.12
N LEU A 53 -18.49 0.41 -21.78
CA LEU A 53 -17.03 0.30 -21.61
C LEU A 53 -16.65 -0.69 -20.50
N LEU A 54 -17.37 -0.65 -19.37
CA LEU A 54 -17.16 -1.59 -18.27
C LEU A 54 -17.49 -3.03 -18.69
N ALA A 55 -18.57 -3.24 -19.42
CA ALA A 55 -18.96 -4.55 -19.94
C ALA A 55 -17.90 -5.12 -20.90
N VAL A 56 -17.26 -4.28 -21.73
CA VAL A 56 -16.12 -4.72 -22.55
C VAL A 56 -14.90 -5.03 -21.68
N ALA A 57 -14.58 -4.20 -20.69
CA ALA A 57 -13.42 -4.40 -19.82
C ALA A 57 -13.54 -5.67 -18.95
N ALA A 58 -14.71 -5.90 -18.38
CA ALA A 58 -14.99 -6.97 -17.43
C ALA A 58 -15.48 -8.28 -18.08
N GLY A 59 -15.98 -8.21 -19.31
CA GLY A 59 -16.43 -9.39 -20.07
C GLY A 59 -15.28 -10.17 -20.71
N ASP A 60 -15.65 -11.13 -21.55
CA ASP A 60 -14.70 -11.98 -22.26
C ASP A 60 -14.10 -11.30 -23.50
N GLY A 61 -12.94 -11.80 -23.95
CA GLY A 61 -12.27 -11.39 -25.17
C GLY A 61 -10.77 -11.15 -25.02
N ASP A 62 -10.17 -10.57 -26.05
CA ASP A 62 -8.75 -10.22 -26.09
C ASP A 62 -8.35 -9.29 -24.93
N GLN A 63 -7.25 -9.64 -24.25
CA GLN A 63 -6.76 -8.91 -23.08
C GLN A 63 -6.39 -7.45 -23.42
N GLY A 64 -5.80 -7.22 -24.60
CA GLY A 64 -5.43 -5.87 -25.04
C GLY A 64 -6.67 -4.98 -25.16
N THR A 65 -7.71 -5.48 -25.81
CA THR A 65 -8.99 -4.76 -26.01
C THR A 65 -9.68 -4.46 -24.68
N ARG A 66 -9.66 -5.41 -23.74
CA ARG A 66 -10.22 -5.24 -22.39
C ARG A 66 -9.46 -4.19 -21.58
N ILE A 67 -8.12 -4.16 -21.67
CA ILE A 67 -7.28 -3.13 -21.05
C ILE A 67 -7.53 -1.75 -21.70
N ALA A 68 -7.67 -1.70 -23.03
CA ALA A 68 -8.01 -0.46 -23.74
C ALA A 68 -9.37 0.08 -23.26
N ALA A 69 -10.38 -0.78 -23.12
CA ALA A 69 -11.70 -0.41 -22.59
C ALA A 69 -11.60 0.16 -21.17
N ALA A 70 -10.91 -0.54 -20.26
CA ALA A 70 -10.71 -0.09 -18.89
C ALA A 70 -9.96 1.26 -18.83
N THR A 71 -8.96 1.43 -19.70
CA THR A 71 -8.14 2.65 -19.78
C THR A 71 -8.96 3.83 -20.31
N TYR A 72 -9.78 3.60 -21.34
CA TYR A 72 -10.69 4.61 -21.85
C TYR A 72 -11.72 5.01 -20.78
N LEU A 73 -12.34 4.02 -20.10
CA LEU A 73 -13.26 4.27 -18.98
C LEU A 73 -12.62 5.12 -17.88
N LYS A 74 -11.39 4.81 -17.48
CA LYS A 74 -10.62 5.61 -16.52
C LYS A 74 -10.48 7.06 -16.96
N ASN A 75 -10.11 7.28 -18.21
CA ASN A 75 -9.96 8.63 -18.76
C ASN A 75 -11.31 9.35 -18.87
N PHE A 76 -12.37 8.64 -19.25
CA PHE A 76 -13.72 9.17 -19.34
C PHE A 76 -14.24 9.65 -17.97
N VAL A 77 -14.16 8.81 -16.94
CA VAL A 77 -14.61 9.17 -15.58
C VAL A 77 -13.79 10.33 -15.02
N ARG A 78 -12.48 10.37 -15.29
CA ARG A 78 -11.61 11.48 -14.88
C ARG A 78 -12.00 12.81 -15.53
N ARG A 79 -12.41 12.81 -16.81
CA ARG A 79 -12.81 14.02 -17.55
C ARG A 79 -14.21 14.50 -17.16
N ASN A 80 -15.13 13.59 -16.83
CA ASN A 80 -16.54 13.88 -16.58
C ASN A 80 -16.87 13.93 -15.07
N ARG A 81 -15.93 14.37 -14.23
CA ARG A 81 -16.07 14.32 -12.76
C ARG A 81 -17.16 15.26 -12.21
N GLU A 82 -17.41 16.37 -12.90
CA GLU A 82 -18.36 17.43 -12.50
C GLU A 82 -19.70 17.36 -13.28
N GLY A 83 -19.67 16.81 -14.51
CA GLY A 83 -20.86 16.50 -15.28
C GLY A 83 -21.39 15.13 -14.88
N GLY A 84 -22.31 15.10 -13.92
CA GLY A 84 -22.91 13.85 -13.44
C GLY A 84 -23.36 12.96 -14.59
N LEU A 85 -23.05 11.66 -14.50
CA LEU A 85 -23.67 10.64 -15.35
C LEU A 85 -25.18 10.89 -15.29
N SER A 86 -25.75 11.36 -16.40
CA SER A 86 -26.91 12.25 -16.40
C SER A 86 -28.25 11.58 -16.06
N SER A 87 -28.20 10.36 -15.50
CA SER A 87 -29.30 9.66 -14.87
C SER A 87 -28.82 8.99 -13.57
N SER A 88 -29.49 9.30 -12.44
CA SER A 88 -29.18 8.77 -11.11
C SER A 88 -29.21 7.23 -11.05
N ASP A 89 -30.12 6.61 -11.81
CA ASP A 89 -30.30 5.15 -11.81
C ASP A 89 -29.20 4.45 -12.62
N LEU A 90 -28.85 4.97 -13.79
CA LEU A 90 -27.75 4.42 -14.60
C LEU A 90 -26.40 4.62 -13.92
N TYR A 91 -26.22 5.72 -13.19
CA TYR A 91 -25.01 5.91 -12.38
C TYR A 91 -24.89 4.86 -11.27
N ARG A 92 -25.99 4.58 -10.56
CA ARG A 92 -26.04 3.54 -9.54
C ARG A 92 -25.74 2.17 -10.12
N GLU A 93 -26.34 1.85 -11.27
CA GLU A 93 -26.07 0.61 -12.00
C GLU A 93 -24.59 0.48 -12.38
N PHE A 94 -24.01 1.53 -12.97
CA PHE A 94 -22.59 1.56 -13.30
C PHE A 94 -21.71 1.30 -12.08
N ARG A 95 -22.00 1.98 -10.96
CA ARG A 95 -21.26 1.86 -9.71
C ARG A 95 -21.34 0.43 -9.14
N ASP A 96 -22.52 -0.15 -9.13
CA ASP A 96 -22.75 -1.49 -8.58
C ASP A 96 -22.12 -2.57 -9.48
N GLN A 97 -22.22 -2.42 -10.81
CA GLN A 97 -21.50 -3.27 -11.76
C GLN A 97 -19.97 -3.14 -11.62
N LEU A 98 -19.45 -1.92 -11.42
CA LEU A 98 -18.03 -1.69 -11.23
C LEU A 98 -17.52 -2.42 -9.98
N ALA A 99 -18.26 -2.32 -8.87
CA ALA A 99 -17.93 -3.03 -7.63
C ALA A 99 -17.88 -4.55 -7.85
N GLN A 100 -18.85 -5.12 -8.56
CA GLN A 100 -18.88 -6.55 -8.88
C GLN A 100 -17.76 -6.99 -9.82
N ALA A 101 -17.48 -6.20 -10.87
CA ALA A 101 -16.43 -6.48 -11.84
C ALA A 101 -15.06 -6.58 -11.17
N LEU A 102 -14.74 -5.67 -10.25
CA LEU A 102 -13.47 -5.66 -9.52
C LEU A 102 -13.19 -6.98 -8.80
N LEU A 103 -14.21 -7.70 -8.35
CA LEU A 103 -14.05 -8.96 -7.61
C LEU A 103 -13.61 -10.14 -8.48
N ARG A 104 -13.76 -10.03 -9.81
CA ARG A 104 -13.64 -11.16 -10.75
C ARG A 104 -12.58 -10.96 -11.83
N VAL A 105 -12.25 -9.72 -12.20
CA VAL A 105 -11.30 -9.41 -13.28
C VAL A 105 -9.86 -9.80 -12.94
N GLU A 106 -9.05 -10.03 -13.98
CA GLU A 106 -7.63 -10.37 -13.86
C GLU A 106 -6.78 -9.16 -13.39
N PRO A 107 -5.58 -9.39 -12.83
CA PRO A 107 -4.77 -8.35 -12.20
C PRO A 107 -4.46 -7.12 -13.07
N ALA A 108 -4.28 -7.30 -14.38
CA ALA A 108 -3.98 -6.20 -15.30
C ALA A 108 -5.18 -5.24 -15.45
N ILE A 109 -6.40 -5.79 -15.55
CA ILE A 109 -7.64 -5.02 -15.67
C ILE A 109 -8.00 -4.41 -14.30
N LEU A 110 -7.84 -5.18 -13.21
CA LEU A 110 -8.07 -4.71 -11.83
C LEU A 110 -7.27 -3.43 -11.53
N ARG A 111 -5.99 -3.39 -11.91
CA ARG A 111 -5.11 -2.23 -11.69
C ARG A 111 -5.63 -0.95 -12.33
N VAL A 112 -6.32 -1.05 -13.46
CA VAL A 112 -6.89 0.12 -14.16
C VAL A 112 -8.26 0.46 -13.58
N LEU A 113 -9.13 -0.52 -13.38
CA LEU A 113 -10.48 -0.30 -12.86
C LEU A 113 -10.48 0.19 -11.41
N ILE A 114 -9.47 -0.14 -10.60
CA ILE A 114 -9.37 0.37 -9.22
C ILE A 114 -9.14 1.90 -9.19
N GLU A 115 -8.54 2.48 -10.23
CA GLU A 115 -8.41 3.94 -10.36
C GLU A 115 -9.75 4.60 -10.70
N VAL A 116 -10.63 3.92 -11.44
CA VAL A 116 -12.02 4.34 -11.67
C VAL A 116 -12.77 4.28 -10.34
N PHE A 117 -12.69 3.14 -9.66
CA PHE A 117 -13.36 2.91 -8.39
C PHE A 117 -12.92 3.89 -7.31
N GLY A 118 -11.63 4.23 -7.23
CA GLY A 118 -11.12 5.23 -6.30
C GLY A 118 -11.79 6.60 -6.46
N GLN A 119 -12.13 7.02 -7.69
CA GLN A 119 -12.84 8.27 -7.94
C GLN A 119 -14.29 8.21 -7.47
N VAL A 120 -14.96 7.07 -7.71
CA VAL A 120 -16.34 6.82 -7.26
C VAL A 120 -16.42 6.78 -5.74
N VAL A 121 -15.48 6.09 -5.07
CA VAL A 121 -15.38 6.03 -3.60
C VAL A 121 -15.16 7.42 -3.01
N GLU A 122 -14.22 8.20 -3.55
CA GLU A 122 -13.93 9.55 -3.08
C GLU A 122 -15.18 10.45 -3.11
N LYS A 123 -15.99 10.32 -4.15
CA LYS A 123 -17.24 11.09 -4.30
C LYS A 123 -18.36 10.51 -3.43
N ASP A 124 -18.80 9.30 -3.75
CA ASP A 124 -20.05 8.74 -3.25
C ASP A 124 -19.92 8.22 -1.80
N PHE A 125 -18.76 7.66 -1.44
CA PHE A 125 -18.58 7.04 -0.13
C PHE A 125 -17.97 8.00 0.89
N VAL A 126 -16.95 8.76 0.49
CA VAL A 126 -16.21 9.64 1.41
C VAL A 126 -16.88 11.02 1.55
N LYS A 127 -17.14 11.71 0.43
CA LYS A 127 -17.67 13.10 0.46
C LYS A 127 -19.18 13.16 0.63
N GLU A 128 -19.92 12.36 -0.12
CA GLU A 128 -21.40 12.40 -0.12
C GLU A 128 -22.03 11.43 0.88
N ASN A 129 -21.28 10.40 1.33
CA ASN A 129 -21.78 9.34 2.20
C ASN A 129 -23.10 8.70 1.69
N SER A 130 -23.23 8.56 0.36
CA SER A 130 -24.43 8.12 -0.37
C SER A 130 -24.40 6.63 -0.74
N TRP A 131 -23.42 5.86 -0.23
CA TRP A 131 -23.26 4.43 -0.50
C TRP A 131 -23.11 3.57 0.79
N PRO A 132 -24.15 3.51 1.65
CA PRO A 132 -24.07 2.82 2.94
C PRO A 132 -23.87 1.30 2.84
N GLN A 133 -24.28 0.69 1.72
CA GLN A 133 -24.18 -0.76 1.52
C GLN A 133 -22.78 -1.25 1.14
N LEU A 134 -21.85 -0.35 0.83
CA LEU A 134 -20.51 -0.73 0.38
C LEU A 134 -19.76 -1.57 1.42
N VAL A 135 -19.80 -1.17 2.70
CA VAL A 135 -19.09 -1.87 3.78
C VAL A 135 -19.73 -3.23 4.09
N PRO A 136 -21.06 -3.35 4.30
CA PRO A 136 -21.70 -4.66 4.51
C PRO A 136 -21.50 -5.63 3.34
N GLN A 137 -21.58 -5.17 2.10
CA GLN A 137 -21.37 -6.01 0.93
C GLN A 137 -19.91 -6.48 0.81
N LEU A 138 -18.95 -5.58 1.01
CA LEU A 138 -17.54 -5.94 0.96
C LEU A 138 -17.17 -6.94 2.07
N LYS A 139 -17.74 -6.79 3.27
CA LYS A 139 -17.61 -7.76 4.36
C LYS A 139 -18.04 -9.16 3.93
N LEU A 140 -19.23 -9.29 3.36
CA LEU A 140 -19.74 -10.58 2.85
C LEU A 140 -18.81 -11.18 1.79
N VAL A 141 -18.39 -10.37 0.82
CA VAL A 141 -17.50 -10.83 -0.25
C VAL A 141 -16.17 -11.33 0.30
N ILE A 142 -15.55 -10.60 1.25
CA ILE A 142 -14.30 -11.03 1.88
C ILE A 142 -14.52 -12.39 2.58
N GLN A 143 -15.57 -12.51 3.38
CA GLN A 143 -15.88 -13.73 4.14
C GLN A 143 -16.14 -14.96 3.26
N SER A 144 -16.69 -14.77 2.05
CA SER A 144 -17.02 -15.84 1.12
C SER A 144 -16.03 -16.04 -0.03
N SER A 145 -14.91 -15.31 -0.04
CA SER A 145 -13.91 -15.35 -1.11
C SER A 145 -13.03 -16.61 -1.10
N ASP A 146 -12.41 -16.92 -2.24
CA ASP A 146 -11.77 -18.20 -2.53
C ASP A 146 -10.66 -18.65 -1.57
N ALA A 147 -9.87 -17.73 -1.00
CA ALA A 147 -8.82 -18.07 -0.02
C ALA A 147 -9.31 -18.09 1.44
N ILE A 148 -10.50 -17.56 1.74
CA ILE A 148 -11.07 -17.50 3.10
C ILE A 148 -12.12 -18.59 3.32
N SER A 149 -13.05 -18.76 2.37
CA SER A 149 -14.09 -19.78 2.38
C SER A 149 -14.10 -20.53 1.03
N PRO A 150 -13.17 -21.49 0.85
CA PRO A 150 -13.08 -22.24 -0.40
C PRO A 150 -14.40 -22.92 -0.77
N GLY A 151 -14.85 -22.75 -2.01
CA GLY A 151 -16.02 -23.44 -2.57
C GLY A 151 -17.37 -22.72 -2.44
N GLN A 152 -17.47 -21.59 -1.73
CA GLN A 152 -18.72 -20.80 -1.69
C GLN A 152 -18.91 -19.94 -2.95
N HIS A 153 -17.93 -19.08 -3.24
CA HIS A 153 -17.92 -18.20 -4.41
C HIS A 153 -16.53 -18.23 -5.06
N PRO A 154 -16.21 -19.26 -5.88
CA PRO A 154 -14.88 -19.42 -6.48
C PRO A 154 -14.51 -18.27 -7.44
N GLU A 155 -15.49 -17.53 -7.94
CA GLU A 155 -15.33 -16.35 -8.76
C GLU A 155 -14.86 -15.11 -7.97
N TRP A 156 -15.07 -15.07 -6.65
CA TRP A 156 -14.62 -13.96 -5.80
C TRP A 156 -13.21 -14.19 -5.32
N LYS A 157 -12.27 -13.45 -5.91
CA LYS A 157 -10.86 -13.52 -5.55
C LYS A 157 -10.58 -12.75 -4.27
N THR A 158 -10.04 -13.41 -3.24
CA THR A 158 -9.72 -12.76 -1.96
C THR A 158 -8.75 -11.58 -2.16
N ILE A 159 -7.77 -11.73 -3.05
CA ILE A 159 -6.82 -10.65 -3.38
C ILE A 159 -7.51 -9.42 -4.00
N ASN A 160 -8.55 -9.63 -4.81
CA ASN A 160 -9.34 -8.55 -5.40
C ASN A 160 -10.20 -7.86 -4.32
N ALA A 161 -10.88 -8.64 -3.49
CA ALA A 161 -11.68 -8.11 -2.38
C ALA A 161 -10.83 -7.27 -1.41
N LEU A 162 -9.62 -7.73 -1.06
CA LEU A 162 -8.69 -6.96 -0.24
C LEU A 162 -8.10 -5.74 -0.96
N THR A 163 -7.99 -5.77 -2.30
CA THR A 163 -7.60 -4.60 -3.10
C THR A 163 -8.71 -3.55 -3.13
N VAL A 164 -9.98 -3.96 -3.18
CA VAL A 164 -11.15 -3.09 -3.02
C VAL A 164 -11.16 -2.48 -1.62
N LEU A 165 -10.94 -3.29 -0.56
CA LEU A 165 -10.78 -2.80 0.82
C LEU A 165 -9.66 -1.75 0.93
N GLN A 166 -8.53 -2.01 0.28
CA GLN A 166 -7.42 -1.07 0.26
C GLN A 166 -7.82 0.27 -0.42
N ALA A 167 -8.59 0.21 -1.50
CA ALA A 167 -9.04 1.39 -2.23
C ALA A 167 -10.02 2.25 -1.40
N ILE A 168 -10.93 1.64 -0.64
CA ILE A 168 -11.86 2.38 0.23
C ILE A 168 -11.18 2.98 1.47
N LEU A 169 -10.07 2.40 1.93
CA LEU A 169 -9.30 2.91 3.07
C LEU A 169 -8.36 4.06 2.69
N ARG A 170 -7.90 4.10 1.44
CA ARG A 170 -6.88 5.05 0.97
C ARG A 170 -7.25 6.53 1.16
N PRO A 171 -8.51 6.98 0.91
CA PRO A 171 -8.89 8.38 1.13
C PRO A 171 -8.69 8.84 2.58
N PHE A 172 -8.87 7.94 3.56
CA PHE A 172 -8.73 8.25 4.97
C PHE A 172 -7.27 8.27 5.47
N GLN A 173 -6.30 8.22 4.57
CA GLN A 173 -4.89 8.25 4.97
C GLN A 173 -4.40 9.66 5.34
N TYR A 174 -5.15 10.71 4.98
CA TYR A 174 -4.80 12.13 5.17
C TYR A 174 -5.98 12.95 5.70
N PHE A 175 -6.22 12.85 7.00
CA PHE A 175 -7.15 13.73 7.72
C PHE A 175 -6.62 13.97 9.15
N LEU A 176 -7.19 14.92 9.90
CA LEU A 176 -6.68 15.40 11.19
C LEU A 176 -5.27 16.02 11.08
N ASN A 177 -5.08 16.94 10.14
CA ASN A 177 -3.84 17.73 10.09
C ASN A 177 -3.73 18.56 11.39
N PRO A 178 -2.63 18.44 12.17
CA PRO A 178 -2.44 19.20 13.41
C PRO A 178 -2.55 20.72 13.25
N LYS A 179 -2.38 21.23 12.02
CA LYS A 179 -2.51 22.65 11.67
C LYS A 179 -3.95 23.09 11.40
N VAL A 180 -4.92 22.17 11.32
CA VAL A 180 -6.33 22.44 11.01
C VAL A 180 -7.19 22.19 12.25
N VAL A 181 -8.03 23.18 12.58
CA VAL A 181 -8.91 23.14 13.76
C VAL A 181 -10.04 22.14 13.52
N LYS A 182 -9.89 20.94 14.09
CA LYS A 182 -10.92 19.90 14.28
C LYS A 182 -11.70 19.50 13.02
N GLU A 183 -11.06 18.67 12.20
CA GLU A 183 -11.77 17.82 11.26
C GLU A 183 -12.47 16.68 12.01
N PRO A 184 -13.76 16.38 11.76
CA PRO A 184 -14.44 15.25 12.39
C PRO A 184 -13.82 13.92 11.94
N VAL A 185 -13.85 12.92 12.81
CA VAL A 185 -13.42 11.57 12.44
C VAL A 185 -14.47 10.98 11.49
N PRO A 186 -14.08 10.48 10.30
CA PRO A 186 -15.02 9.88 9.36
C PRO A 186 -15.69 8.63 9.97
N GLU A 187 -17.01 8.66 10.07
CA GLU A 187 -17.82 7.53 10.59
C GLU A 187 -17.60 6.27 9.75
N GLN A 188 -17.41 6.43 8.44
CA GLN A 188 -17.10 5.36 7.50
C GLN A 188 -15.83 4.59 7.89
N LEU A 189 -14.81 5.26 8.43
CA LEU A 189 -13.57 4.61 8.85
C LEU A 189 -13.77 3.77 10.13
N GLU A 190 -14.57 4.26 11.08
CA GLU A 190 -14.95 3.48 12.27
C GLU A 190 -15.83 2.28 11.88
N GLN A 191 -16.74 2.45 10.91
CA GLN A 191 -17.56 1.37 10.37
C GLN A 191 -16.71 0.29 9.69
N ILE A 192 -15.80 0.66 8.79
CA ILE A 192 -14.87 -0.30 8.14
C ILE A 192 -14.04 -1.03 9.20
N ALA A 193 -13.57 -0.31 10.23
CA ALA A 193 -12.80 -0.91 11.30
C ALA A 193 -13.59 -1.97 12.08
N ALA A 194 -14.81 -1.64 12.51
CA ALA A 194 -15.65 -2.53 13.30
C ALA A 194 -16.16 -3.73 12.49
N GLU A 195 -16.62 -3.50 11.25
CA GLU A 195 -17.28 -4.53 10.45
C GLU A 195 -16.32 -5.43 9.66
N ILE A 196 -15.16 -4.90 9.27
CA ILE A 196 -14.20 -5.62 8.41
C ILE A 196 -12.88 -5.85 9.13
N LEU A 197 -12.19 -4.81 9.60
CA LEU A 197 -10.80 -4.96 10.07
C LEU A 197 -10.68 -5.77 11.37
N VAL A 198 -11.63 -5.61 12.30
CA VAL A 198 -11.67 -6.41 13.54
C VAL A 198 -11.86 -7.90 13.23
N PRO A 199 -12.89 -8.32 12.46
CA PRO A 199 -12.99 -9.72 12.03
C PRO A 199 -11.81 -10.23 11.21
N LEU A 200 -11.19 -9.35 10.39
CA LEU A 200 -10.05 -9.71 9.54
C LEU A 200 -8.78 -10.02 10.34
N GLN A 201 -8.71 -9.69 11.64
CA GLN A 201 -7.55 -10.02 12.48
C GLN A 201 -7.25 -11.52 12.52
N VAL A 202 -8.29 -12.38 12.59
CA VAL A 202 -8.11 -13.84 12.58
C VAL A 202 -7.56 -14.31 11.24
N THR A 203 -8.05 -13.73 10.14
CA THR A 203 -7.54 -14.00 8.80
C THR A 203 -6.10 -13.51 8.62
N PHE A 204 -5.75 -12.37 9.20
CA PHE A 204 -4.37 -11.87 9.21
C PHE A 204 -3.42 -12.86 9.88
N HIS A 205 -3.82 -13.39 11.05
CA HIS A 205 -3.08 -14.42 11.77
C HIS A 205 -2.90 -15.68 10.90
N HIS A 206 -3.97 -16.14 10.25
CA HIS A 206 -3.91 -17.28 9.34
C HIS A 206 -2.95 -17.05 8.16
N PHE A 207 -2.99 -15.87 7.53
CA PHE A 207 -2.06 -15.54 6.46
C PHE A 207 -0.61 -15.49 6.96
N ALA A 208 -0.37 -14.93 8.15
CA ALA A 208 0.95 -14.93 8.77
C ALA A 208 1.46 -16.36 9.03
N ASP A 209 0.62 -17.24 9.57
CA ASP A 209 0.97 -18.66 9.76
C ASP A 209 1.37 -19.33 8.44
N LYS A 210 0.58 -19.13 7.39
CA LYS A 210 0.83 -19.71 6.06
C LYS A 210 2.14 -19.21 5.44
N VAL A 211 2.45 -17.93 5.57
CA VAL A 211 3.70 -17.33 5.07
C VAL A 211 4.95 -17.85 5.81
N LEU A 212 4.79 -18.19 7.09
CA LEU A 212 5.87 -18.65 7.96
C LEU A 212 6.11 -20.16 7.89
N LEU A 213 5.22 -20.93 7.25
CA LEU A 213 5.41 -22.37 7.04
C LEU A 213 6.51 -22.65 5.99
N PRO A 214 7.42 -23.61 6.22
CA PRO A 214 8.54 -23.89 5.31
C PRO A 214 8.17 -24.48 3.94
N GLN A 215 7.02 -25.16 3.83
CA GLN A 215 6.63 -25.97 2.65
C GLN A 215 5.15 -25.77 2.32
N ASP A 216 4.78 -24.64 1.72
CA ASP A 216 3.43 -24.43 1.17
C ASP A 216 3.53 -24.02 -0.31
N GLY A 217 2.96 -24.83 -1.21
CA GLY A 217 2.90 -24.55 -2.64
C GLY A 217 2.18 -23.24 -2.97
N ASN A 218 1.36 -22.72 -2.05
CA ASN A 218 0.62 -21.46 -2.18
C ASN A 218 1.26 -20.28 -1.43
N LYS A 219 2.49 -20.42 -0.93
CA LYS A 219 3.16 -19.42 -0.09
C LYS A 219 3.17 -18.02 -0.71
N LEU A 220 3.47 -17.89 -2.00
CA LEU A 220 3.51 -16.60 -2.70
C LEU A 220 2.13 -15.91 -2.71
N ALA A 221 1.04 -16.67 -2.86
CA ALA A 221 -0.32 -16.12 -2.82
C ALA A 221 -0.63 -15.57 -1.43
N TYR A 222 -0.30 -16.32 -0.37
CA TYR A 222 -0.47 -15.85 1.01
C TYR A 222 0.41 -14.65 1.35
N GLU A 223 1.62 -14.55 0.80
CA GLU A 223 2.47 -13.36 0.95
C GLU A 223 1.82 -12.11 0.32
N GLN A 224 1.18 -12.26 -0.84
CA GLN A 224 0.44 -11.17 -1.46
C GLN A 224 -0.78 -10.75 -0.63
N LEU A 225 -1.53 -11.73 -0.09
CA LEU A 225 -2.68 -11.50 0.79
C LEU A 225 -2.27 -10.81 2.11
N LEU A 226 -1.16 -11.25 2.72
CA LEU A 226 -0.62 -10.62 3.92
C LEU A 226 -0.14 -9.21 3.62
N LEU A 227 0.56 -8.99 2.50
CA LEU A 227 1.05 -7.68 2.09
C LEU A 227 -0.08 -6.67 1.88
N ILE A 228 -1.16 -7.04 1.16
CA ILE A 228 -2.29 -6.14 0.94
C ILE A 228 -3.00 -5.84 2.26
N THR A 229 -3.10 -6.82 3.17
CA THR A 229 -3.70 -6.63 4.49
C THR A 229 -2.86 -5.66 5.35
N CYS A 230 -1.52 -5.78 5.34
CA CYS A 230 -0.63 -4.80 5.96
C CYS A 230 -0.83 -3.38 5.37
N LYS A 231 -1.06 -3.25 4.06
CA LYS A 231 -1.35 -1.94 3.45
C LYS A 231 -2.68 -1.37 3.91
N CYS A 232 -3.72 -2.21 4.04
CA CYS A 232 -5.00 -1.81 4.62
C CYS A 232 -4.79 -1.29 6.05
N MET A 233 -4.11 -2.06 6.90
CA MET A 233 -3.80 -1.65 8.27
C MET A 233 -3.03 -0.33 8.32
N TYR A 234 -2.03 -0.16 7.44
CA TYR A 234 -1.29 1.09 7.35
C TYR A 234 -2.18 2.30 7.04
N PHE A 235 -3.05 2.21 6.02
CA PHE A 235 -3.96 3.31 5.68
C PHE A 235 -4.94 3.61 6.82
N THR A 236 -5.41 2.57 7.51
CA THR A 236 -6.28 2.73 8.69
C THR A 236 -5.61 3.51 9.81
N VAL A 237 -4.32 3.25 10.09
CA VAL A 237 -3.61 3.86 11.22
C VAL A 237 -2.79 5.10 10.85
N ARG A 238 -2.75 5.51 9.57
CA ARG A 238 -1.83 6.56 9.12
C ARG A 238 -2.09 7.92 9.78
N SER A 239 -3.35 8.35 9.77
CA SER A 239 -3.77 9.65 10.31
C SER A 239 -4.41 9.52 11.69
N TYR A 240 -5.26 8.51 11.86
CA TYR A 240 -6.09 8.26 13.03
C TYR A 240 -6.02 6.77 13.41
N MET A 241 -6.48 6.37 14.59
CA MET A 241 -6.61 4.95 14.96
C MET A 241 -8.04 4.67 15.43
N PRO A 242 -8.83 3.92 14.64
CA PRO A 242 -10.19 3.55 14.99
C PRO A 242 -10.30 2.81 16.32
N SER A 243 -11.46 2.95 16.98
CA SER A 243 -11.74 2.36 18.28
C SER A 243 -11.57 0.84 18.30
N GLY A 244 -12.14 0.14 17.31
CA GLY A 244 -12.02 -1.32 17.17
C GLY A 244 -10.59 -1.79 16.92
N VAL A 245 -9.79 -1.02 16.17
CA VAL A 245 -8.38 -1.37 15.87
C VAL A 245 -7.52 -1.37 17.14
N LYS A 246 -7.82 -0.52 18.13
CA LYS A 246 -7.10 -0.48 19.42
C LYS A 246 -7.17 -1.82 20.14
N GLN A 247 -8.32 -2.50 20.06
CA GLN A 247 -8.57 -3.76 20.76
C GLN A 247 -7.76 -4.91 20.16
N ILE A 248 -7.61 -4.93 18.83
CA ILE A 248 -6.88 -5.97 18.10
C ILE A 248 -5.38 -5.67 17.93
N LEU A 249 -4.93 -4.47 18.31
CA LEU A 249 -3.56 -4.00 18.10
C LEU A 249 -2.49 -4.97 18.66
N PRO A 250 -2.61 -5.52 19.89
CA PRO A 250 -1.62 -6.45 20.40
C PRO A 250 -1.46 -7.71 19.55
N SER A 251 -2.58 -8.28 19.09
CA SER A 251 -2.59 -9.48 18.23
C SER A 251 -1.95 -9.18 16.87
N LEU A 252 -2.29 -8.04 16.27
CA LEU A 252 -1.68 -7.62 15.01
C LEU A 252 -0.18 -7.39 15.14
N CYS A 253 0.25 -6.70 16.20
CA CYS A 253 1.68 -6.50 16.48
C CYS A 253 2.40 -7.84 16.66
N LYS A 254 1.81 -8.79 17.39
CA LYS A 254 2.36 -10.14 17.57
C LYS A 254 2.66 -10.82 16.23
N ASP A 255 1.72 -10.80 15.30
CA ASP A 255 1.91 -11.41 13.98
C ASP A 255 2.92 -10.63 13.12
N MET A 256 2.95 -9.29 13.20
CA MET A 256 4.00 -8.48 12.56
C MET A 256 5.40 -8.79 13.11
N PHE A 257 5.54 -8.97 14.43
CA PHE A 257 6.80 -9.38 15.05
C PHE A 257 7.24 -10.74 14.53
N ARG A 258 6.35 -11.73 14.43
CA ARG A 258 6.67 -13.06 13.87
C ARG A 258 7.20 -12.98 12.44
N VAL A 259 6.60 -12.14 11.60
CA VAL A 259 7.08 -11.92 10.22
C VAL A 259 8.46 -11.29 10.23
N LEU A 260 8.68 -10.25 11.03
CA LEU A 260 9.98 -9.60 11.16
C LEU A 260 11.04 -10.53 11.77
N ASP A 261 10.63 -11.43 12.67
CA ASP A 261 11.46 -12.46 13.31
C ASP A 261 11.94 -13.54 12.34
N SER A 262 11.17 -13.78 11.28
CA SER A 262 11.56 -14.70 10.20
C SER A 262 12.55 -14.13 9.19
N LEU A 263 12.92 -12.84 9.29
CA LEU A 263 13.90 -12.24 8.40
C LEU A 263 15.29 -12.76 8.74
N ASP A 264 15.95 -13.28 7.71
CA ASP A 264 17.37 -13.59 7.72
C ASP A 264 18.04 -12.88 6.56
N PHE A 265 18.91 -11.94 6.89
CA PHE A 265 19.73 -11.22 5.92
C PHE A 265 21.17 -11.75 5.84
N ASN A 266 21.53 -12.76 6.64
CA ASN A 266 22.89 -13.34 6.61
C ASN A 266 23.04 -14.40 5.50
N SER A 267 21.92 -14.92 4.98
CA SER A 267 21.87 -15.87 3.87
C SER A 267 21.76 -15.14 2.51
N PRO A 268 22.31 -15.71 1.42
CA PRO A 268 22.15 -15.12 0.08
C PRO A 268 20.67 -14.99 -0.28
N PRO A 269 20.27 -13.91 -0.98
CA PRO A 269 18.87 -13.64 -1.26
C PRO A 269 18.28 -14.74 -2.17
N GLU A 270 17.30 -15.48 -1.66
CA GLU A 270 16.43 -16.29 -2.50
C GLU A 270 15.43 -15.40 -3.25
N ASP A 271 15.05 -15.76 -4.48
CA ASP A 271 14.01 -15.06 -5.25
C ASP A 271 12.67 -14.97 -4.49
N SER A 272 12.42 -15.92 -3.57
CA SER A 272 11.27 -15.97 -2.66
C SER A 272 11.28 -14.88 -1.57
N ALA A 273 12.43 -14.24 -1.31
CA ALA A 273 12.59 -13.27 -0.21
C ALA A 273 11.94 -11.90 -0.49
N THR A 274 11.69 -11.56 -1.76
CA THR A 274 11.25 -10.20 -2.14
C THR A 274 9.87 -9.83 -1.58
N ALA A 275 8.91 -10.75 -1.57
CA ALA A 275 7.57 -10.48 -1.06
C ALA A 275 7.55 -10.34 0.47
N ARG A 276 8.30 -11.20 1.18
CA ARG A 276 8.50 -11.12 2.62
C ARG A 276 9.14 -9.80 3.06
N LEU A 277 10.15 -9.33 2.33
CA LEU A 277 10.77 -8.03 2.57
C LEU A 277 9.77 -6.87 2.35
N LYS A 278 8.87 -6.96 1.36
CA LYS A 278 7.81 -5.96 1.18
C LYS A 278 6.82 -5.94 2.35
N ILE A 279 6.51 -7.10 2.95
CA ILE A 279 5.67 -7.19 4.15
C ILE A 279 6.40 -6.57 5.35
N ALA A 280 7.66 -6.94 5.57
CA ALA A 280 8.50 -6.37 6.63
C ALA A 280 8.60 -4.84 6.53
N LYS A 281 8.81 -4.31 5.32
CA LYS A 281 8.81 -2.87 5.05
C LYS A 281 7.54 -2.20 5.55
N ARG A 282 6.38 -2.82 5.28
CA ARG A 282 5.10 -2.30 5.75
C ARG A 282 4.94 -2.39 7.27
N CYS A 283 5.40 -3.47 7.89
CA CYS A 283 5.39 -3.61 9.35
C CYS A 283 6.20 -2.50 10.04
N LEU A 284 7.42 -2.21 9.54
CA LEU A 284 8.26 -1.14 10.08
C LEU A 284 7.64 0.25 9.90
N ILE A 285 7.02 0.54 8.75
CA ILE A 285 6.29 1.80 8.53
C ILE A 285 5.11 1.93 9.51
N ILE A 286 4.40 0.84 9.78
CA ILE A 286 3.32 0.80 10.77
C ILE A 286 3.89 1.08 12.17
N PHE A 287 4.99 0.44 12.56
CA PHE A 287 5.64 0.69 13.85
C PHE A 287 6.10 2.16 14.00
N CYS A 288 6.71 2.75 12.97
CA CYS A 288 6.99 4.19 12.92
C CYS A 288 5.73 5.02 13.20
N THR A 289 4.62 4.68 12.54
CA THR A 289 3.33 5.38 12.72
C THR A 289 2.78 5.20 14.14
N LEU A 290 2.87 4.00 14.71
CA LEU A 290 2.45 3.71 16.07
C LEU A 290 3.24 4.53 17.10
N VAL A 291 4.56 4.58 16.97
CA VAL A 291 5.44 5.32 17.88
C VAL A 291 5.21 6.83 17.77
N THR A 292 5.08 7.37 16.56
CA THR A 292 4.96 8.82 16.33
C THR A 292 3.58 9.40 16.58
N ARG A 293 2.51 8.68 16.23
CA ARG A 293 1.13 9.22 16.26
C ARG A 293 0.23 8.56 17.29
N HIS A 294 0.44 7.27 17.54
CA HIS A 294 -0.49 6.46 18.35
C HIS A 294 0.15 5.94 19.64
N ARG A 295 1.17 6.63 20.14
CA ARG A 295 1.96 6.22 21.31
C ARG A 295 1.11 5.81 22.50
N LYS A 296 0.07 6.59 22.82
CA LYS A 296 -0.89 6.31 23.91
C LYS A 296 -1.53 4.92 23.86
N HIS A 297 -1.63 4.32 22.67
CA HIS A 297 -2.20 2.99 22.46
C HIS A 297 -1.13 1.91 22.25
N ALA A 298 0.09 2.31 21.89
CA ALA A 298 1.20 1.43 21.55
C ALA A 298 2.28 1.31 22.64
N ASP A 299 2.16 2.03 23.77
CA ASP A 299 3.16 2.02 24.85
C ASP A 299 3.49 0.59 25.35
N ASN A 300 2.48 -0.28 25.48
CA ASN A 300 2.67 -1.68 25.88
C ASN A 300 3.47 -2.52 24.86
N GLN A 301 3.48 -2.10 23.60
CA GLN A 301 4.21 -2.77 22.52
C GLN A 301 5.60 -2.17 22.30
N MET A 302 5.91 -1.01 22.91
CA MET A 302 7.12 -0.24 22.60
C MET A 302 8.41 -1.01 22.89
N LEU A 303 8.47 -1.76 24.00
CA LEU A 303 9.63 -2.61 24.31
C LEU A 303 9.83 -3.71 23.25
N HIS A 304 8.74 -4.34 22.80
CA HIS A 304 8.81 -5.36 21.75
C HIS A 304 9.22 -4.76 20.40
N ILE A 305 8.72 -3.57 20.05
CA ILE A 305 9.16 -2.82 18.87
C ILE A 305 10.66 -2.58 18.93
N VAL A 306 11.18 -2.03 20.04
CA VAL A 306 12.62 -1.77 20.23
C VAL A 306 13.43 -3.04 20.08
N ASN A 307 13.06 -4.12 20.78
CA ASN A 307 13.79 -5.39 20.71
C ASN A 307 13.81 -5.96 19.27
N CYS A 308 12.69 -5.85 18.56
CA CYS A 308 12.58 -6.30 17.18
C CYS A 308 13.52 -5.51 16.25
N VAL A 309 13.48 -4.17 16.29
CA VAL A 309 14.32 -3.33 15.41
C VAL A 309 15.80 -3.41 15.77
N ILE A 310 16.15 -3.55 17.06
CA ILE A 310 17.54 -3.76 17.50
C ILE A 310 18.06 -5.13 17.03
N ARG A 311 17.22 -6.17 16.99
CA ARG A 311 17.61 -7.48 16.44
C ARG A 311 17.89 -7.37 14.94
N ILE A 312 17.01 -6.71 14.18
CA ILE A 312 17.18 -6.52 12.73
C ILE A 312 18.43 -5.70 12.45
N SER A 313 18.65 -4.60 13.19
CA SER A 313 19.79 -3.70 12.95
C SER A 313 21.15 -4.39 13.15
N LYS A 314 21.21 -5.45 13.96
CA LYS A 314 22.42 -6.22 14.25
C LYS A 314 22.71 -7.34 13.25
N GLN A 315 21.79 -7.63 12.32
CA GLN A 315 22.05 -8.68 11.35
C GLN A 315 23.24 -8.24 10.49
N SER A 316 24.31 -9.06 10.53
CA SER A 316 25.62 -8.73 9.98
C SER A 316 25.57 -8.86 8.47
N ILE A 317 25.44 -7.73 7.80
CA ILE A 317 25.59 -7.66 6.36
C ILE A 317 26.74 -6.72 6.10
N HIS A 318 27.58 -7.10 5.15
CA HIS A 318 28.30 -6.12 4.36
C HIS A 318 27.24 -5.17 3.77
N LEU A 319 26.87 -4.10 4.47
CA LEU A 319 25.82 -3.14 4.08
C LEU A 319 26.04 -2.63 2.64
N SER A 320 27.29 -2.72 2.18
CA SER A 320 27.73 -2.53 0.80
C SER A 320 27.09 -3.44 -0.27
N LYS A 321 26.51 -4.58 0.11
CA LYS A 321 25.88 -5.57 -0.79
C LYS A 321 24.36 -5.60 -0.70
N LEU A 322 23.74 -4.63 -0.02
CA LEU A 322 22.28 -4.58 0.07
C LEU A 322 21.67 -4.22 -1.28
N ASN A 323 20.63 -4.99 -1.66
CA ASN A 323 19.69 -4.51 -2.67
C ASN A 323 18.86 -3.35 -2.10
N SER A 324 18.22 -2.57 -2.97
CA SER A 324 17.45 -1.37 -2.58
C SER A 324 16.35 -1.66 -1.55
N LEU A 325 15.73 -2.84 -1.61
CA LEU A 325 14.66 -3.20 -0.68
C LEU A 325 15.21 -3.52 0.72
N SER A 326 16.32 -4.26 0.82
CA SER A 326 16.98 -4.53 2.09
C SER A 326 17.55 -3.24 2.69
N ASP A 327 18.15 -2.38 1.88
CA ASP A 327 18.62 -1.06 2.32
C ASP A 327 17.47 -0.23 2.92
N ARG A 328 16.29 -0.29 2.29
CA ARG A 328 15.08 0.35 2.84
C ARG A 328 14.62 -0.26 4.17
N ILE A 329 14.81 -1.56 4.40
CA ILE A 329 14.50 -2.20 5.69
C ILE A 329 15.41 -1.65 6.79
N PHE A 330 16.71 -1.53 6.54
CA PHE A 330 17.67 -0.98 7.50
C PHE A 330 17.44 0.51 7.73
N SER A 331 17.18 1.28 6.68
CA SER A 331 16.75 2.68 6.79
C SER A 331 15.54 2.82 7.72
N LEU A 332 14.47 2.06 7.49
CA LEU A 332 13.28 2.10 8.35
C LEU A 332 13.54 1.62 9.77
N THR A 333 14.43 0.64 9.94
CA THR A 333 14.84 0.14 11.26
C THR A 333 15.47 1.26 12.07
N PHE A 334 16.40 2.01 11.48
CA PHE A 334 17.00 3.19 12.12
C PHE A 334 15.97 4.30 12.34
N ASP A 335 15.08 4.55 11.38
CA ASP A 335 14.01 5.55 11.52
C ASP A 335 13.12 5.21 12.73
N VAL A 336 12.70 3.95 12.91
CA VAL A 336 11.91 3.53 14.09
C VAL A 336 12.67 3.82 15.38
N ILE A 337 13.97 3.47 15.47
CA ILE A 337 14.78 3.72 16.67
C ILE A 337 14.84 5.23 16.97
N SER A 338 15.08 6.07 15.95
CA SER A 338 15.08 7.53 16.09
C SER A 338 13.76 8.04 16.62
N ARG A 339 12.63 7.57 16.08
CA ARG A 339 11.30 7.95 16.56
C ARG A 339 11.01 7.49 17.98
N VAL A 340 11.55 6.33 18.39
CA VAL A 340 11.44 5.89 19.79
C VAL A 340 12.23 6.83 20.69
N LEU A 341 13.46 7.21 20.32
CA LEU A 341 14.31 8.11 21.10
C LEU A 341 13.70 9.52 21.29
N GLU A 342 12.92 9.99 20.32
CA GLU A 342 12.13 11.23 20.44
C GLU A 342 11.03 11.16 21.52
N THR A 343 10.72 9.97 22.07
CA THR A 343 9.72 9.80 23.13
C THR A 343 10.32 9.88 24.54
N GLY A 344 9.51 10.29 25.52
CA GLY A 344 9.91 10.35 26.93
C GLY A 344 10.58 9.08 27.50
N PRO A 345 9.99 7.87 27.35
CA PRO A 345 10.61 6.63 27.82
C PRO A 345 11.68 6.06 26.87
N GLY A 346 11.81 6.61 25.65
CA GLY A 346 12.59 6.04 24.55
C GLY A 346 14.04 5.73 24.91
N TRP A 347 14.73 6.70 25.51
CA TRP A 347 16.13 6.51 25.93
C TRP A 347 16.31 5.32 26.87
N ARG A 348 15.40 5.14 27.85
CA ARG A 348 15.48 4.02 28.80
C ARG A 348 15.39 2.66 28.09
N LEU A 349 14.64 2.58 27.00
CA LEU A 349 14.47 1.36 26.22
C LEU A 349 15.66 1.09 25.29
N VAL A 350 16.26 2.13 24.72
CA VAL A 350 17.36 2.00 23.74
C VAL A 350 18.74 1.93 24.42
N SER A 351 18.93 2.61 25.56
CA SER A 351 20.24 2.71 26.23
C SER A 351 20.91 1.37 26.59
N PRO A 352 20.19 0.29 26.96
CA PRO A 352 20.82 -1.03 27.20
C PRO A 352 21.50 -1.62 25.95
N HIS A 353 21.13 -1.12 24.76
CA HIS A 353 21.67 -1.58 23.49
C HIS A 353 22.67 -0.61 22.88
N PHE A 354 22.98 0.52 23.53
CA PHE A 354 23.72 1.63 22.93
C PHE A 354 25.06 1.21 22.30
N SER A 355 25.97 0.58 23.06
CA SER A 355 27.29 0.17 22.53
C SER A 355 27.16 -0.79 21.35
N SER A 356 26.32 -1.82 21.48
CA SER A 356 26.09 -2.78 20.39
C SER A 356 25.40 -2.16 19.18
N LEU A 357 24.54 -1.15 19.38
CA LEU A 357 23.90 -0.42 18.29
C LEU A 357 24.92 0.44 17.53
N MET A 358 25.87 1.06 18.24
CA MET A 358 26.97 1.82 17.63
C MET A 358 27.88 0.90 16.81
N ASP A 359 28.41 -0.14 17.45
CA ASP A 359 29.47 -0.98 16.88
C ASP A 359 28.94 -1.94 15.81
N SER A 360 27.75 -2.51 16.01
CA SER A 360 27.22 -3.57 15.15
C SER A 360 26.22 -3.10 14.10
N ALA A 361 25.79 -1.83 14.12
CA ALA A 361 24.76 -1.33 13.19
C ALA A 361 25.05 0.06 12.63
N ILE A 362 25.23 1.08 13.49
CA ILE A 362 25.40 2.47 13.04
C ILE A 362 26.73 2.64 12.31
N PHE A 363 27.86 2.33 12.94
CA PHE A 363 29.17 2.49 12.29
C PHE A 363 29.34 1.66 11.02
N PRO A 364 28.91 0.38 10.97
CA PRO A 364 28.89 -0.37 9.72
C PRO A 364 28.05 0.28 8.61
N ALA A 365 26.93 0.94 8.94
CA ALA A 365 26.09 1.62 7.95
C ALA A 365 26.68 2.95 7.46
N LEU A 366 27.54 3.57 8.27
CA LEU A 366 28.26 4.80 7.91
C LEU A 366 29.52 4.53 7.09
N ALA A 367 30.11 3.33 7.22
CA ALA A 367 31.34 2.96 6.52
C ALA A 367 31.20 3.14 5.00
N LEU A 368 32.18 3.81 4.41
CA LEU A 368 32.26 3.98 2.95
C LEU A 368 32.47 2.61 2.29
N ASN A 369 31.77 2.34 1.20
CA ASN A 369 31.88 1.09 0.46
C ASN A 369 32.08 1.31 -1.04
N GLU A 370 32.34 0.22 -1.77
CA GLU A 370 32.61 0.25 -3.22
C GLU A 370 31.48 0.88 -4.03
N LYS A 371 30.21 0.65 -3.65
CA LYS A 371 29.05 1.25 -4.31
C LYS A 371 29.04 2.77 -4.12
N ASP A 372 29.44 3.25 -2.95
CA ASP A 372 29.50 4.70 -2.70
C ASP A 372 30.59 5.39 -3.50
N ILE A 373 31.73 4.71 -3.66
CA ILE A 373 32.84 5.20 -4.47
C ILE A 373 32.39 5.28 -5.94
N ALA A 374 31.73 4.21 -6.44
CA ALA A 374 31.17 4.19 -7.79
C ALA A 374 30.11 5.27 -8.00
N ASP A 375 29.10 5.37 -7.10
CA ASP A 375 28.05 6.40 -7.17
C ASP A 375 28.66 7.82 -7.14
N TRP A 376 29.71 8.05 -6.34
CA TRP A 376 30.42 9.34 -6.28
C TRP A 376 31.17 9.67 -7.59
N GLU A 377 31.85 8.69 -8.17
CA GLU A 377 32.61 8.82 -9.42
C GLU A 377 31.68 8.99 -10.64
N GLU A 378 30.52 8.34 -10.65
CA GLU A 378 29.53 8.42 -11.73
C GLU A 378 28.67 9.69 -11.66
N ASP A 379 28.10 9.99 -10.49
CA ASP A 379 27.23 11.16 -10.28
C ASP A 379 27.32 11.65 -8.81
N THR A 380 28.23 12.61 -8.60
CA THR A 380 28.45 13.24 -7.29
C THR A 380 27.18 13.89 -6.73
N ASP A 381 26.34 14.52 -7.57
CA ASP A 381 25.12 15.19 -7.10
C ASP A 381 24.09 14.17 -6.63
N GLU A 382 23.98 13.03 -7.30
CA GLU A 382 23.13 11.92 -6.88
C GLU A 382 23.61 11.28 -5.59
N TYR A 383 24.92 11.03 -5.47
CA TYR A 383 25.49 10.54 -4.22
C TYR A 383 25.16 11.47 -3.04
N MET A 384 25.34 12.79 -3.22
CA MET A 384 25.07 13.78 -2.17
C MET A 384 23.59 13.79 -1.78
N ARG A 385 22.68 13.74 -2.76
CA ARG A 385 21.23 13.69 -2.54
C ARG A 385 20.78 12.45 -1.75
N LYS A 386 21.40 11.29 -2.02
CA LYS A 386 21.12 10.02 -1.35
C LYS A 386 21.67 9.94 0.08
N ASN A 387 22.83 10.55 0.35
CA ASN A 387 23.58 10.32 1.58
C ASN A 387 23.53 11.48 2.58
N LEU A 388 23.24 12.70 2.14
CA LEU A 388 23.13 13.85 3.05
C LEU A 388 21.68 14.11 3.49
N PRO A 389 21.48 14.71 4.68
CA PRO A 389 20.19 15.28 5.06
C PRO A 389 19.79 16.35 4.04
N SER A 390 18.64 16.16 3.39
CA SER A 390 18.01 17.18 2.54
C SER A 390 16.78 17.70 3.27
N GLU A 391 16.42 18.97 3.08
CA GLU A 391 15.14 19.52 3.56
C GLU A 391 13.98 18.79 2.86
N LEU A 392 13.44 17.76 3.50
CA LEU A 392 12.49 16.79 2.94
C LEU A 392 11.05 17.18 3.29
N ASP A 393 10.50 18.18 2.58
CA ASP A 393 9.04 18.39 2.56
C ASP A 393 8.34 17.60 1.43
N ASP A 394 9.08 17.14 0.40
CA ASP A 394 8.51 16.44 -0.76
C ASP A 394 8.86 14.94 -0.82
N ILE A 395 8.42 14.18 0.18
CA ILE A 395 8.41 12.71 0.08
C ILE A 395 7.10 12.27 -0.58
N SER A 396 7.03 12.39 -1.90
CA SER A 396 6.17 11.49 -2.67
C SER A 396 6.80 10.09 -2.66
N GLY A 397 6.01 9.03 -2.46
CA GLY A 397 6.51 7.66 -2.28
C GLY A 397 7.16 7.01 -3.52
N TRP A 398 7.71 7.80 -4.45
CA TRP A 398 8.28 7.37 -5.73
C TRP A 398 9.80 7.20 -5.71
N ALA A 399 10.50 7.67 -4.67
CA ALA A 399 11.95 7.61 -4.60
C ALA A 399 12.42 6.67 -3.48
N GLU A 400 12.25 5.35 -3.65
CA GLU A 400 12.77 4.35 -2.70
C GLU A 400 14.30 4.44 -2.57
N ASP A 401 14.99 4.89 -3.62
CA ASP A 401 16.46 5.01 -3.69
C ASP A 401 17.03 6.20 -2.89
N LEU A 402 16.19 7.13 -2.40
CA LEU A 402 16.61 8.22 -1.51
C LEU A 402 16.66 7.80 -0.02
N PHE A 403 16.20 6.59 0.30
CA PHE A 403 16.09 6.07 1.67
C PHE A 403 17.19 5.06 1.96
N THR A 404 18.41 5.56 2.08
CA THR A 404 19.59 4.73 2.36
C THR A 404 19.72 4.43 3.86
N ALA A 405 20.25 3.25 4.21
CA ALA A 405 20.60 2.92 5.58
C ALA A 405 21.61 3.91 6.16
N ARG A 406 22.58 4.39 5.35
CA ARG A 406 23.54 5.42 5.76
C ARG A 406 22.83 6.70 6.22
N LYS A 407 21.95 7.27 5.40
CA LYS A 407 21.26 8.53 5.74
C LYS A 407 20.45 8.41 7.02
N SER A 408 19.71 7.32 7.20
CA SER A 408 18.96 7.07 8.43
C SER A 408 19.88 6.81 9.64
N ALA A 409 21.04 6.17 9.45
CA ALA A 409 22.04 5.99 10.50
C ALA A 409 22.68 7.32 10.94
N ILE A 410 22.98 8.23 10.02
CA ILE A 410 23.46 9.59 10.33
C ILE A 410 22.43 10.32 11.18
N ASN A 411 21.15 10.27 10.77
CA ASN A 411 20.06 10.90 11.52
C ASN A 411 19.94 10.30 12.93
N LEU A 412 19.98 8.97 13.05
CA LEU A 412 19.93 8.28 14.34
C LEU A 412 21.11 8.67 15.25
N LEU A 413 22.31 8.78 14.70
CA LEU A 413 23.49 9.24 15.45
C LEU A 413 23.29 10.66 15.99
N GLY A 414 22.73 11.56 15.17
CA GLY A 414 22.37 12.92 15.59
C GLY A 414 21.34 12.92 16.74
N VAL A 415 20.27 12.13 16.63
CA VAL A 415 19.25 11.98 17.67
C VAL A 415 19.86 11.41 18.97
N LEU A 416 20.73 10.40 18.88
CA LEU A 416 21.43 9.83 20.04
C LEU A 416 22.33 10.87 20.73
N ALA A 417 23.06 11.69 19.97
CA ALA A 417 23.91 12.75 20.50
C ALA A 417 23.09 13.81 21.26
N LEU A 418 21.92 14.19 20.73
CA LEU A 418 21.00 15.13 21.37
C LEU A 418 20.27 14.54 22.58
N SER A 419 20.01 13.23 22.57
CA SER A 419 19.24 12.56 23.61
C SER A 419 19.92 12.60 24.98
N ARG A 420 21.28 12.54 25.06
CA ARG A 420 22.10 12.90 26.24
C ARG A 420 23.61 13.10 25.91
N PRO A 421 24.15 14.33 25.96
CA PRO A 421 25.57 14.61 25.65
C PRO A 421 26.58 13.94 26.59
N THR A 422 26.25 13.81 27.88
CA THR A 422 27.23 13.43 28.93
C THR A 422 27.59 11.94 28.99
N ARG A 423 26.83 11.04 28.35
CA ARG A 423 27.16 9.59 28.33
C ARG A 423 27.72 9.10 27.01
N CYS A 424 27.34 9.70 25.89
CA CYS A 424 27.91 9.38 24.58
C CYS A 424 29.42 9.70 24.52
N ILE A 425 29.87 10.70 25.30
CA ILE A 425 31.29 11.09 25.37
C ILE A 425 32.08 10.19 26.34
N CYS A 426 31.48 9.76 27.45
CA CYS A 426 32.20 9.01 28.49
C CYS A 426 32.41 7.51 28.19
N SER A 427 31.62 6.89 27.31
CA SER A 427 31.80 5.47 26.96
C SER A 427 32.97 5.18 26.03
N PHE A 428 33.53 6.20 25.35
CA PHE A 428 34.72 6.05 24.50
C PHE A 428 36.04 6.25 25.26
N GLN A 429 35.99 6.71 26.51
CA GLN A 429 37.20 7.01 27.30
C GLN A 429 37.63 5.88 28.26
N THR A 430 36.95 4.73 28.26
CA THR A 430 37.25 3.61 29.20
C THR A 430 37.81 2.35 28.54
N GLN A 431 38.38 2.44 27.33
CA GLN A 431 39.09 1.33 26.68
C GLN A 431 40.58 1.61 26.37
N GLU A 432 41.21 2.54 27.09
CA GLU A 432 42.67 2.57 27.21
C GLU A 432 43.05 2.24 28.65
N GLY A 433 43.43 0.97 28.86
CA GLY A 433 44.06 0.45 30.06
C GLY A 433 45.14 -0.52 29.63
#